data_AF-A0A238XF22-F1
#
_entry.id   AF-A0A238XF22-F1
#
_cell.length_a   1.000
_cell.length_b   1.000
_cell.length_c   1.000
_cell.angle_alpha   90.00
_cell.angle_beta   90.00
_cell.angle_gamma   90.00
#
_symmetry.space_group_name_H-M   'P 1'
#
loop_
_entity.id
_entity.type
_entity.pdbx_description
1 polymer ?
#
loop_
_entity_poly.entity_id
_entity_poly.type
_entity_poly.pdbx_seq_one_letter_code
_entity_poly.pdbx_strand_id
1 'polypeptide(L)'
;MLDFCYVTVGAGAQPVATWLARQHYTAAQCGLYNVPNLNDLYALFVDATDDQHHGYRGLVREVETSQDVQLSAIPKGETPVTYLNFNRNGYSTYCRVYREYHDWVAKRNAERYQNTVQHGRNYDAKNMLHVFRLLRMAEEIAITGQLHVRRPDREFLLQIRRGEFTYEQLIAEAETLVERVEAAFAASSLPEALNKQRAEQLLLQVRQTWYAK
;
A
#
# COMPACT_ATOMS: atom_id res chain seq x y z
N MET A 1 -1.63 -8.54 18.38
CA MET A 1 -0.55 -9.49 17.98
C MET A 1 -1.10 -10.89 17.85
N LEU A 2 -1.85 -11.40 18.83
CA LEU A 2 -2.49 -12.73 18.78
C LEU A 2 -3.34 -12.99 17.54
N ASP A 3 -3.88 -11.95 16.89
CA ASP A 3 -4.60 -12.07 15.60
C ASP A 3 -3.72 -12.58 14.45
N PHE A 4 -2.39 -12.52 14.61
CA PHE A 4 -1.39 -13.04 13.68
C PHE A 4 -0.84 -14.40 14.12
N CYS A 5 -1.40 -15.01 15.15
CA CYS A 5 -1.04 -16.34 15.62
C CYS A 5 -2.06 -17.38 15.13
N TYR A 6 -1.57 -18.42 14.48
CA TYR A 6 -2.38 -19.48 13.88
C TYR A 6 -1.92 -20.85 14.36
N VAL A 7 -2.86 -21.75 14.55
CA VAL A 7 -2.61 -23.15 14.93
C VAL A 7 -2.83 -24.04 13.72
N THR A 8 -1.92 -25.00 13.50
CA THR A 8 -2.05 -26.01 12.44
C THR A 8 -3.21 -26.97 12.72
N VAL A 9 -4.07 -27.20 11.72
CA VAL A 9 -5.19 -28.15 11.78
C VAL A 9 -5.28 -28.88 10.44
N GLY A 10 -4.93 -30.17 10.43
CA GLY A 10 -4.82 -30.95 9.18
C GLY A 10 -3.82 -30.33 8.22
N ALA A 11 -4.24 -30.08 6.97
CA ALA A 11 -3.44 -29.40 5.96
C ALA A 11 -3.51 -27.85 6.02
N GLY A 12 -4.30 -27.30 6.94
CA GLY A 12 -4.54 -25.85 7.04
C GLY A 12 -4.11 -25.26 8.39
N ALA A 13 -4.52 -24.02 8.62
CA ALA A 13 -4.33 -23.33 9.88
C ALA A 13 -5.58 -22.52 10.24
N GLN A 14 -5.79 -22.27 11.54
CA GLN A 14 -6.87 -21.42 12.03
C GLN A 14 -6.36 -20.46 13.12
N PRO A 15 -7.03 -19.32 13.37
CA PRO A 15 -6.61 -18.38 14.41
C PRO A 15 -6.52 -19.06 15.78
N VAL A 16 -5.46 -18.77 16.54
CA VAL A 16 -5.22 -19.39 17.86
C VAL A 16 -6.38 -19.14 18.83
N ALA A 17 -6.95 -17.94 18.82
CA ALA A 17 -8.10 -17.60 19.67
C ALA A 17 -9.32 -18.48 19.36
N THR A 18 -9.58 -18.76 18.08
CA THR A 18 -10.66 -19.66 17.66
C THR A 18 -10.37 -21.10 18.05
N TRP A 19 -9.12 -21.56 17.91
CA TRP A 19 -8.73 -22.91 18.34
C TRP A 19 -8.90 -23.09 19.85
N LEU A 20 -8.40 -22.15 20.65
CA LEU A 20 -8.52 -22.17 22.12
C LEU A 20 -9.98 -22.22 22.57
N ALA A 21 -10.84 -21.34 22.01
CA ALA A 21 -12.25 -21.30 22.35
C ALA A 21 -12.98 -22.63 22.03
N ARG A 22 -12.63 -23.28 20.92
CA ARG A 22 -13.21 -24.58 20.52
C ARG A 22 -12.75 -25.75 21.40
N GLN A 23 -11.51 -25.70 21.88
CA GLN A 23 -10.95 -26.72 22.76
C GLN A 23 -11.23 -26.45 24.25
N HIS A 24 -11.93 -25.35 24.57
CA HIS A 24 -12.20 -24.90 25.94
C HIS A 24 -10.92 -24.63 26.76
N TYR A 25 -9.86 -24.15 26.10
CA TYR A 25 -8.61 -23.76 26.73
C TYR A 25 -8.46 -22.25 26.80
N THR A 26 -7.70 -21.79 27.80
CA THR A 26 -7.29 -20.40 27.94
C THR A 26 -5.85 -20.21 27.49
N ALA A 27 -5.49 -18.99 27.11
CA ALA A 27 -4.12 -18.68 26.72
C ALA A 27 -3.11 -18.88 27.87
N ALA A 28 -3.54 -18.78 29.14
CA ALA A 28 -2.68 -18.97 30.31
C ALA A 28 -2.29 -20.45 30.54
N GLN A 29 -3.15 -21.39 30.12
CA GLN A 29 -2.89 -22.83 30.19
C GLN A 29 -1.88 -23.31 29.12
N CYS A 30 -1.41 -22.42 28.25
CA CYS A 30 -0.61 -22.80 27.09
C CYS A 30 0.88 -22.65 27.35
N GLY A 31 1.67 -23.66 26.98
CA GLY A 31 3.12 -23.59 26.91
C GLY A 31 3.60 -23.52 25.46
N LEU A 32 4.52 -22.62 25.15
CA LEU A 32 5.17 -22.57 23.84
C LEU A 32 6.64 -22.98 23.94
N TYR A 33 7.07 -23.82 23.01
CA TYR A 33 8.47 -24.17 22.82
C TYR A 33 8.90 -23.85 21.39
N ASN A 34 10.07 -23.20 21.26
CA ASN A 34 10.63 -22.88 19.96
C ASN A 34 11.02 -24.14 19.19
N VAL A 35 10.51 -24.33 17.97
CA VAL A 35 10.92 -25.47 17.13
C VAL A 35 12.19 -25.09 16.37
N PRO A 36 13.36 -25.68 16.69
CA PRO A 36 14.62 -25.27 16.07
C PRO A 36 14.57 -25.38 14.54
N ASN A 37 15.22 -24.44 13.84
CA ASN A 37 15.29 -24.33 12.39
C ASN A 37 13.98 -23.97 11.67
N LEU A 38 12.84 -23.92 12.35
CA LEU A 38 11.56 -23.49 11.78
C LEU A 38 11.23 -22.10 12.30
N ASN A 39 11.34 -21.10 11.43
CA ASN A 39 11.07 -19.72 11.79
C ASN A 39 9.60 -19.55 12.18
N ASP A 40 9.39 -18.78 13.25
CA ASP A 40 8.06 -18.39 13.73
C ASP A 40 7.11 -19.57 14.02
N LEU A 41 7.64 -20.79 14.18
CA LEU A 41 6.87 -21.98 14.53
C LEU A 41 7.22 -22.46 15.93
N TYR A 42 6.18 -22.68 16.73
CA TYR A 42 6.28 -23.05 18.13
C TYR A 42 5.44 -24.29 18.37
N ALA A 43 6.00 -25.26 19.10
CA ALA A 43 5.25 -26.39 19.60
C ALA A 43 4.35 -25.90 20.75
N LEU A 44 3.05 -26.14 20.64
CA LEU A 44 2.03 -25.72 21.59
C LEU A 44 1.66 -26.87 22.51
N PHE A 45 1.86 -26.65 23.80
CA PHE A 45 1.49 -27.54 24.89
C PHE A 45 0.31 -26.92 25.64
N VAL A 46 -0.54 -27.76 26.21
CA VAL A 46 -1.65 -27.30 27.04
C VAL A 46 -1.62 -28.06 28.34
N ASP A 47 -1.70 -27.32 29.43
CA ASP A 47 -1.96 -27.86 30.74
C ASP A 47 -3.47 -27.90 30.98
N ALA A 48 -4.05 -29.09 30.83
CA ALA A 48 -5.48 -29.31 31.03
C ALA A 48 -5.86 -29.47 32.51
N THR A 49 -4.89 -29.43 33.43
CA THR A 49 -5.15 -29.54 34.87
C THR A 49 -5.60 -28.20 35.44
N ASP A 50 -6.50 -28.24 36.43
CA ASP A 50 -7.01 -27.04 37.08
C ASP A 50 -5.94 -26.35 37.96
N ASP A 51 -4.90 -27.07 38.37
CA ASP A 51 -3.81 -26.58 39.23
C ASP A 51 -2.62 -26.00 38.45
N GLN A 52 -2.66 -25.99 37.10
CA GLN A 52 -1.55 -25.54 36.24
C GLN A 52 -0.21 -26.17 36.64
N HIS A 53 -0.23 -27.48 36.87
CA HIS A 53 0.89 -28.25 37.40
C HIS A 53 2.21 -28.04 36.62
N HIS A 54 2.13 -27.77 35.32
CA HIS A 54 3.30 -27.59 34.46
C HIS A 54 3.90 -26.17 34.48
N GLY A 55 3.23 -25.20 35.11
CA GLY A 55 3.75 -23.84 35.27
C GLY A 55 3.96 -23.11 33.93
N TYR A 56 3.14 -23.39 32.93
CA TYR A 56 3.20 -22.71 31.64
C TYR A 56 2.93 -21.22 31.80
N ARG A 57 3.60 -20.42 30.97
CA ARG A 57 3.58 -18.96 31.06
C ARG A 57 2.55 -18.30 30.16
N GLY A 58 1.78 -19.11 29.44
CA GLY A 58 0.83 -18.68 28.44
C GLY A 58 1.45 -18.29 27.10
N LEU A 59 0.60 -17.84 26.19
CA LEU A 59 1.00 -17.44 24.83
C LEU A 59 1.71 -16.08 24.76
N VAL A 60 1.38 -15.17 25.67
CA VAL A 60 1.89 -13.79 25.75
C VAL A 60 1.91 -13.33 27.20
N ARG A 61 2.81 -12.40 27.52
CA ARG A 61 2.92 -11.86 28.88
C ARG A 61 1.74 -10.97 29.23
N GLU A 62 1.45 -10.04 28.34
CA GLU A 62 0.38 -9.06 28.46
C GLU A 62 -0.29 -8.89 27.11
N VAL A 63 -1.60 -9.13 27.02
CA VAL A 63 -2.33 -9.20 25.75
C VAL A 63 -2.24 -7.89 24.95
N GLU A 64 -2.27 -6.75 25.64
CA GLU A 64 -2.32 -5.42 24.99
C GLU A 64 -0.96 -4.92 24.52
N THR A 65 0.13 -5.26 25.22
CA THR A 65 1.45 -4.65 24.98
C THR A 65 2.47 -5.60 24.37
N SER A 66 2.21 -6.92 24.40
CA SER A 66 3.16 -7.90 23.88
C SER A 66 3.24 -7.84 22.35
N GLN A 67 4.48 -7.73 21.86
CA GLN A 67 4.81 -7.74 20.43
C GLN A 67 5.33 -9.10 19.95
N ASP A 68 5.50 -10.04 20.87
CA ASP A 68 6.04 -11.38 20.61
C ASP A 68 5.36 -12.43 21.49
N VAL A 69 5.47 -13.70 21.10
CA VAL A 69 4.98 -14.84 21.87
C VAL A 69 5.89 -15.15 23.06
N GLN A 70 5.32 -15.76 24.09
CA GLN A 70 6.03 -16.11 25.32
C GLN A 70 6.36 -17.60 25.37
N LEU A 71 7.65 -17.92 25.48
CA LEU A 71 8.11 -19.30 25.66
C LEU A 71 7.95 -19.76 27.10
N SER A 72 7.68 -21.06 27.24
CA SER A 72 7.58 -21.77 28.53
C SER A 72 8.67 -22.84 28.64
N ALA A 73 9.07 -23.14 29.87
CA ALA A 73 9.85 -24.34 30.13
C ALA A 73 8.92 -25.55 30.01
N ILE A 74 9.30 -26.56 29.22
CA ILE A 74 8.49 -27.75 29.00
C ILE A 74 9.07 -28.92 29.82
N PRO A 75 8.30 -29.51 30.73
CA PRO A 75 8.72 -30.72 31.45
C PRO A 75 9.08 -31.88 30.52
N LYS A 76 9.96 -32.77 30.97
CA LYS A 76 10.35 -33.95 30.17
C LYS A 76 9.18 -34.91 30.04
N GLY A 77 8.96 -35.41 28.82
CA GLY A 77 7.92 -36.39 28.52
C GLY A 77 6.63 -35.79 27.97
N GLU A 78 6.47 -34.46 28.03
CA GLU A 78 5.32 -33.78 27.44
C GLU A 78 5.35 -33.84 25.91
N THR A 79 4.17 -34.01 25.32
CA THR A 79 3.98 -34.02 23.87
C THR A 79 3.18 -32.80 23.43
N PRO A 80 3.57 -32.12 22.34
CA PRO A 80 2.82 -30.98 21.85
C PRO A 80 1.44 -31.41 21.36
N VAL A 81 0.43 -30.61 21.68
CA VAL A 81 -0.95 -30.81 21.20
C VAL A 81 -1.05 -30.43 19.73
N THR A 82 -0.29 -29.42 19.30
CA THR A 82 -0.25 -28.90 17.92
C THR A 82 0.92 -27.92 17.77
N TYR A 83 1.03 -27.26 16.61
CA TYR A 83 1.99 -26.21 16.35
C TYR A 83 1.29 -24.87 16.14
N LEU A 84 1.87 -23.83 16.71
CA LEU A 84 1.48 -22.44 16.55
C LEU A 84 2.49 -21.74 15.64
N ASN A 85 2.02 -21.11 14.58
CA ASN A 85 2.78 -20.15 13.80
C ASN A 85 2.43 -18.73 14.24
N PHE A 86 3.43 -17.91 14.53
CA PHE A 86 3.25 -16.47 14.73
C PHE A 86 3.74 -15.72 13.49
N ASN A 87 2.83 -15.20 12.67
CA ASN A 87 3.19 -14.43 11.47
C ASN A 87 3.79 -13.06 11.83
N ARG A 88 5.04 -13.05 12.28
CA ARG A 88 5.79 -11.88 12.74
C ARG A 88 5.95 -10.84 11.65
N ASN A 89 6.16 -11.28 10.41
CA ASN A 89 6.25 -10.40 9.24
C ASN A 89 4.92 -9.70 8.96
N GLY A 90 3.81 -10.43 9.01
CA GLY A 90 2.46 -9.87 8.86
C GLY A 90 2.15 -8.84 9.95
N TYR A 91 2.44 -9.18 11.21
CA TYR A 91 2.25 -8.28 12.34
C TYR A 91 3.11 -7.00 12.21
N SER A 92 4.39 -7.15 11.88
CA SER A 92 5.30 -6.01 11.70
C SER A 92 4.87 -5.09 10.55
N THR A 93 4.41 -5.69 9.44
CA THR A 93 3.88 -4.95 8.29
C THR A 93 2.62 -4.18 8.68
N TYR A 94 1.69 -4.81 9.39
CA TYR A 94 0.48 -4.15 9.90
C TYR A 94 0.82 -2.96 10.79
N CYS A 95 1.72 -3.13 11.77
CA CYS A 95 2.13 -2.04 12.65
C CYS A 95 2.78 -0.87 11.89
N ARG A 96 3.57 -1.16 10.86
CA ARG A 96 4.16 -0.13 9.99
C ARG A 96 3.09 0.64 9.22
N VAL A 97 2.22 -0.07 8.50
CA VAL A 97 1.16 0.55 7.67
C VAL A 97 0.19 1.36 8.52
N TYR A 98 -0.19 0.84 9.69
CA TYR A 98 -1.04 1.56 10.64
C TYR A 98 -0.39 2.89 11.06
N ARG A 99 0.88 2.86 11.44
CA ARG A 99 1.63 4.07 11.81
C ARG A 99 1.77 5.04 10.65
N GLU A 100 2.10 4.56 9.45
CA GLU A 100 2.19 5.38 8.24
C GLU A 100 0.86 6.07 7.92
N TYR A 101 -0.26 5.35 8.05
CA TYR A 101 -1.59 5.92 7.88
C TYR A 101 -1.87 7.01 8.92
N HIS A 102 -1.61 6.74 10.20
CA HIS A 102 -1.86 7.72 11.26
C HIS A 102 -0.94 8.95 11.16
N ASP A 103 0.32 8.75 10.79
CA ASP A 103 1.25 9.83 10.48
C ASP A 103 0.75 10.67 9.30
N TRP A 104 0.26 10.02 8.24
CA TRP A 104 -0.36 10.71 7.12
C TRP A 104 -1.61 11.47 7.57
N VAL A 105 -2.48 10.89 8.39
CA VAL A 105 -3.67 11.56 8.94
C VAL A 105 -3.28 12.79 9.76
N ALA A 106 -2.20 12.72 10.55
CA ALA A 106 -1.72 13.82 11.36
C ALA A 106 -1.05 14.93 10.52
N LYS A 107 -0.32 14.55 9.46
CA LYS A 107 0.46 15.47 8.61
C LYS A 107 -0.30 15.96 7.37
N ARG A 108 -1.48 15.41 7.05
CA ARG A 108 -2.24 15.79 5.84
C ARG A 108 -2.75 17.22 5.97
N ASN A 109 -2.72 17.94 4.84
CA ASN A 109 -3.38 19.23 4.73
C ASN A 109 -4.91 19.02 4.72
N ALA A 110 -5.57 19.37 5.82
CA ALA A 110 -7.00 19.18 6.03
C ALA A 110 -7.88 19.87 4.96
N GLU A 111 -7.43 21.03 4.45
CA GLU A 111 -8.11 21.83 3.44
C GLU A 111 -8.11 21.13 2.07
N ARG A 112 -7.01 20.43 1.74
CA ARG A 112 -6.92 19.62 0.51
C ARG A 112 -7.80 18.37 0.58
N TYR A 113 -7.89 17.74 1.74
CA TYR A 113 -8.77 16.59 1.96
C TYR A 113 -10.26 16.97 1.91
N GLN A 114 -10.63 18.13 2.50
CA GLN A 114 -12.00 18.65 2.41
C GLN A 114 -12.42 18.92 0.96
N ASN A 115 -11.51 19.40 0.09
CA ASN A 115 -11.82 19.54 -1.33
C ASN A 115 -12.10 18.18 -2.01
N THR A 116 -11.34 17.13 -1.70
CA THR A 116 -11.60 15.77 -2.23
C THR A 116 -12.92 15.18 -1.71
N VAL A 117 -13.25 15.41 -0.43
CA VAL A 117 -14.49 14.87 0.19
C VAL A 117 -15.73 15.69 -0.21
N GLN A 118 -15.64 17.01 -0.32
CA GLN A 118 -16.78 17.88 -0.69
C GLN A 118 -17.26 17.65 -2.13
N HIS A 119 -16.39 17.18 -3.02
CA HIS A 119 -16.76 16.98 -4.42
C HIS A 119 -17.56 15.67 -4.64
N GLY A 120 -17.76 14.85 -3.59
CA GLY A 120 -18.57 13.62 -3.66
C GLY A 120 -18.07 12.58 -4.69
N ARG A 121 -16.88 12.81 -5.23
CA ARG A 121 -16.31 12.09 -6.37
C ARG A 121 -14.93 11.63 -5.92
N ASN A 122 -14.74 10.32 -5.77
CA ASN A 122 -13.57 9.68 -5.18
C ASN A 122 -12.29 9.79 -6.06
N TYR A 123 -11.95 10.98 -6.58
CA TYR A 123 -10.75 11.19 -7.41
C TYR A 123 -10.06 12.53 -7.11
N ASP A 124 -8.73 12.59 -7.33
CA ASP A 124 -7.97 13.84 -7.20
C ASP A 124 -8.17 14.70 -8.47
N ALA A 125 -9.03 15.71 -8.36
CA ALA A 125 -9.41 16.60 -9.45
C ALA A 125 -8.23 17.41 -10.04
N LYS A 126 -7.20 17.70 -9.24
CA LYS A 126 -6.00 18.39 -9.71
C LYS A 126 -5.16 17.48 -10.60
N ASN A 127 -4.98 16.24 -10.19
CA ASN A 127 -4.26 15.24 -10.97
C ASN A 127 -5.01 14.95 -12.27
N MET A 128 -6.33 14.84 -12.21
CA MET A 128 -7.14 14.62 -13.41
C MET A 128 -7.02 15.78 -14.41
N LEU A 129 -7.08 17.03 -13.94
CA LEU A 129 -6.78 18.20 -14.78
C LEU A 129 -5.43 18.05 -15.50
N HIS A 130 -4.39 17.60 -14.78
CA HIS A 130 -3.06 17.43 -15.36
C HIS A 130 -3.03 16.34 -16.43
N VAL A 131 -3.72 15.21 -16.24
CA VAL A 131 -3.84 14.15 -17.24
C VAL A 131 -4.42 14.70 -18.55
N PHE A 132 -5.57 15.34 -18.49
CA PHE A 132 -6.23 15.91 -19.67
C PHE A 132 -5.39 16.98 -20.35
N ARG A 133 -4.77 17.87 -19.57
CA ARG A 133 -3.86 18.88 -20.10
C ARG A 133 -2.72 18.24 -20.89
N LEU A 134 -2.11 17.18 -20.36
CA LEU A 134 -0.96 16.53 -20.99
C LEU A 134 -1.36 15.72 -22.23
N LEU A 135 -2.46 14.96 -22.18
CA LEU A 135 -2.94 14.17 -23.32
C LEU A 135 -3.31 15.08 -24.50
N ARG A 136 -4.07 16.15 -24.26
CA ARG A 136 -4.44 17.10 -25.31
C ARG A 136 -3.25 17.88 -25.85
N MET A 137 -2.25 18.17 -25.01
CA MET A 137 -0.98 18.74 -25.46
C MET A 137 -0.21 17.75 -26.34
N ALA A 138 -0.15 16.47 -25.95
CA ALA A 138 0.55 15.44 -26.70
C ALA A 138 -0.05 15.25 -28.09
N GLU A 139 -1.39 15.18 -28.18
CA GLU A 139 -2.11 15.10 -29.45
C GLU A 139 -1.83 16.33 -30.34
N GLU A 140 -1.94 17.52 -29.77
CA GLU A 140 -1.66 18.76 -30.50
C GLU A 140 -0.23 18.83 -31.03
N ILE A 141 0.76 18.41 -30.24
CA ILE A 141 2.16 18.35 -30.66
C ILE A 141 2.32 17.35 -31.80
N ALA A 142 1.69 16.17 -31.72
CA ALA A 142 1.78 15.15 -32.75
C ALA A 142 1.22 15.65 -34.10
N ILE A 143 0.11 16.41 -34.07
CA ILE A 143 -0.58 16.93 -35.26
C ILE A 143 0.11 18.17 -35.84
N THR A 144 0.49 19.12 -34.98
CA THR A 144 0.92 20.46 -35.42
C THR A 144 2.43 20.67 -35.35
N GLY A 145 3.14 19.84 -34.60
CA GLY A 145 4.56 20.05 -34.26
C GLY A 145 4.80 21.24 -33.32
N GLN A 146 3.74 21.85 -32.76
CA GLN A 146 3.83 23.06 -31.93
C GLN A 146 3.51 22.78 -30.46
N LEU A 147 4.24 23.43 -29.55
CA LEU A 147 4.03 23.33 -28.11
C LEU A 147 3.26 24.56 -27.60
N HIS A 148 1.95 24.44 -27.38
CA HIS A 148 1.14 25.50 -26.76
C HIS A 148 1.06 25.33 -25.24
N VAL A 149 1.96 26.01 -24.52
CA VAL A 149 2.00 26.00 -23.05
C VAL A 149 0.76 26.65 -22.43
N ARG A 150 0.29 27.76 -23.02
CA ARG A 150 -0.97 28.42 -22.64
C ARG A 150 -2.11 27.71 -23.35
N ARG A 151 -2.93 27.00 -22.57
CA ARG A 151 -3.97 26.14 -23.10
C ARG A 151 -5.18 26.93 -23.60
N PRO A 152 -5.66 26.68 -24.83
CA PRO A 152 -6.90 27.27 -25.30
C PRO A 152 -8.13 26.71 -24.56
N ASP A 153 -8.05 25.46 -24.09
CA ASP A 153 -9.10 24.73 -23.38
C ASP A 153 -9.06 24.95 -21.85
N ARG A 154 -8.63 26.15 -21.42
CA ARG A 154 -8.47 26.48 -19.99
C ARG A 154 -9.74 26.24 -19.17
N GLU A 155 -10.91 26.62 -19.68
CA GLU A 155 -12.15 26.51 -18.91
C GLU A 155 -12.51 25.06 -18.67
N PHE A 156 -12.42 24.20 -19.68
CA PHE A 156 -12.61 22.75 -19.54
C PHE A 156 -11.71 22.16 -18.44
N LEU A 157 -10.42 22.53 -18.44
CA LEU A 157 -9.49 22.08 -17.40
C LEU A 157 -9.96 22.53 -16.00
N LEU A 158 -10.46 23.76 -15.86
CA LEU A 158 -10.99 24.24 -14.59
C LEU A 158 -12.28 23.53 -14.18
N GLN A 159 -13.15 23.14 -15.11
CA GLN A 159 -14.33 22.32 -14.82
C GLN A 159 -13.94 20.98 -14.19
N ILE A 160 -12.90 20.33 -14.72
CA ILE A 160 -12.33 19.11 -14.10
C ILE A 160 -11.85 19.40 -12.69
N ARG A 161 -11.11 20.50 -12.49
CA ARG A 161 -10.61 20.88 -11.16
C ARG A 161 -11.73 21.17 -10.15
N ARG A 162 -12.86 21.68 -10.61
CA ARG A 162 -14.07 21.93 -9.79
C ARG A 162 -14.92 20.67 -9.57
N GLY A 163 -14.52 19.52 -10.13
CA GLY A 163 -15.22 18.25 -9.95
C GLY A 163 -16.53 18.13 -10.72
N GLU A 164 -16.71 18.89 -11.79
CA GLU A 164 -17.97 18.91 -12.56
C GLU A 164 -18.27 17.56 -13.25
N PHE A 165 -17.26 16.71 -13.46
CA PHE A 165 -17.35 15.42 -14.17
C PHE A 165 -17.24 14.21 -13.23
N THR A 166 -17.88 13.09 -13.59
CA THR A 166 -17.76 11.84 -12.80
C THR A 166 -16.41 11.19 -13.07
N TYR A 167 -15.99 10.31 -12.18
CA TYR A 167 -14.75 9.56 -12.40
C TYR A 167 -14.85 8.73 -13.69
N GLU A 168 -15.98 8.05 -13.88
CA GLU A 168 -16.25 7.18 -15.02
C GLU A 168 -16.26 7.97 -16.34
N GLN A 169 -16.86 9.16 -16.35
CA GLN A 169 -16.83 10.07 -17.50
C GLN A 169 -15.40 10.46 -17.88
N LEU A 170 -14.59 10.83 -16.87
CA LEU A 170 -13.21 11.27 -17.09
C LEU A 170 -12.31 10.13 -17.55
N ILE A 171 -12.49 8.91 -17.04
CA ILE A 171 -11.72 7.74 -17.49
C ILE A 171 -12.05 7.40 -18.95
N ALA A 172 -13.32 7.33 -19.31
CA ALA A 172 -13.73 7.02 -20.68
C ALA A 172 -13.19 8.06 -21.70
N GLU A 173 -13.22 9.36 -21.37
CA GLU A 173 -12.66 10.39 -22.24
C GLU A 173 -11.12 10.34 -22.28
N ALA A 174 -10.47 10.03 -21.17
CA ALA A 174 -9.01 9.89 -21.12
C ALA A 174 -8.52 8.70 -21.96
N GLU A 175 -9.18 7.54 -21.91
CA GLU A 175 -8.88 6.37 -22.74
C GLU A 175 -9.02 6.71 -24.23
N THR A 176 -10.11 7.37 -24.61
CA THR A 176 -10.31 7.86 -25.99
C THR A 176 -9.19 8.83 -26.41
N LEU A 177 -8.74 9.71 -25.52
CA LEU A 177 -7.64 10.63 -25.81
C LEU A 177 -6.30 9.90 -25.97
N VAL A 178 -6.04 8.84 -25.21
CA VAL A 178 -4.83 8.02 -25.37
C VAL A 178 -4.79 7.39 -26.76
N GLU A 179 -5.88 6.76 -27.20
CA GLU A 179 -5.97 6.16 -28.54
C GLU A 179 -5.72 7.20 -29.65
N ARG A 180 -6.29 8.40 -29.50
CA ARG A 180 -6.06 9.53 -30.43
C ARG A 180 -4.61 9.99 -30.45
N VAL A 181 -3.97 10.09 -29.28
CA VAL A 181 -2.56 10.46 -29.17
C VAL A 181 -1.68 9.43 -29.88
N GLU A 182 -1.92 8.14 -29.65
CA GLU A 182 -1.18 7.05 -30.30
C GLU A 182 -1.33 7.09 -31.83
N ALA A 183 -2.56 7.23 -32.32
CA ALA A 183 -2.83 7.37 -33.75
C ALA A 183 -2.18 8.62 -34.36
N ALA A 184 -2.22 9.75 -33.65
CA ALA A 184 -1.61 11.00 -34.10
C ALA A 184 -0.08 10.88 -34.19
N PHE A 185 0.58 10.25 -33.21
CA PHE A 185 2.02 10.03 -33.26
C PHE A 185 2.43 9.02 -34.34
N ALA A 186 1.63 7.98 -34.58
CA ALA A 186 1.87 7.03 -35.67
C ALA A 186 1.84 7.70 -37.07
N ALA A 187 1.04 8.75 -37.23
CA ALA A 187 0.96 9.53 -38.47
C ALA A 187 1.85 10.79 -38.48
N SER A 188 2.58 11.06 -37.39
CA SER A 188 3.32 12.30 -37.23
C SER A 188 4.60 12.32 -38.07
N SER A 189 5.00 13.53 -38.49
CA SER A 189 6.30 13.77 -39.13
C SER A 189 7.44 13.99 -38.13
N LEU A 190 7.14 13.97 -36.83
CA LEU A 190 8.14 14.11 -35.78
C LEU A 190 9.09 12.90 -35.79
N PRO A 191 10.40 13.13 -35.56
CA PRO A 191 11.35 12.04 -35.50
C PRO A 191 11.10 11.18 -34.25
N GLU A 192 11.28 9.86 -34.39
CA GLU A 192 11.15 8.90 -33.31
C GLU A 192 12.10 9.18 -32.13
N ALA A 193 13.27 9.77 -32.43
CA ALA A 193 14.26 10.14 -31.43
C ALA A 193 14.74 11.58 -31.59
N LEU A 194 15.01 12.23 -30.46
CA LEU A 194 15.64 13.55 -30.39
C LEU A 194 17.11 13.47 -30.84
N ASN A 195 17.54 14.45 -31.65
CA ASN A 195 18.97 14.67 -31.88
C ASN A 195 19.62 15.26 -30.62
N LYS A 196 20.28 14.41 -29.83
CA LYS A 196 20.90 14.77 -28.54
C LYS A 196 21.95 15.88 -28.69
N GLN A 197 22.80 15.82 -29.71
CA GLN A 197 23.85 16.82 -29.94
C GLN A 197 23.25 18.20 -30.19
N ARG A 198 22.20 18.28 -31.02
CA ARG A 198 21.50 19.55 -31.29
C ARG A 198 20.82 20.10 -30.05
N ALA A 199 20.21 19.22 -29.24
CA ALA A 199 19.56 19.63 -27.99
C ALA A 199 20.57 20.16 -26.96
N GLU A 200 21.74 19.53 -26.85
CA GLU A 200 22.83 19.98 -25.97
C GLU A 200 23.41 21.32 -26.42
N GLN A 201 23.68 21.49 -27.72
CA GLN A 201 24.13 22.76 -28.28
C GLN A 201 23.12 23.88 -28.02
N LEU A 202 21.83 23.62 -28.22
CA LEU A 202 20.76 24.57 -27.92
C LEU A 202 20.74 24.94 -26.43
N LEU A 203 20.89 23.96 -25.54
CA LEU A 203 20.95 24.21 -24.10
C LEU A 203 22.11 25.13 -23.72
N LEU A 204 23.32 24.86 -24.25
CA LEU A 204 24.50 25.70 -24.01
C LEU A 204 24.26 27.12 -24.51
N GLN A 205 23.74 27.27 -25.73
CA GLN A 205 23.43 28.58 -26.33
C GLN A 205 22.43 29.37 -25.49
N VAL A 206 21.33 28.74 -25.06
CA VAL A 206 20.30 29.38 -24.22
C VAL A 206 20.90 29.82 -22.88
N ARG A 207 21.70 28.96 -22.23
CA ARG A 207 22.35 29.31 -20.95
C ARG A 207 23.36 30.43 -21.10
N GLN A 208 24.23 30.38 -22.11
CA GLN A 208 25.19 31.45 -22.38
C GLN A 208 24.47 32.77 -22.63
N THR A 209 23.41 32.78 -23.45
CA THR A 209 22.61 33.99 -23.71
C THR A 209 21.96 34.53 -22.44
N TRP A 210 21.45 33.66 -21.57
CA TRP A 210 20.80 34.06 -20.32
C TRP A 210 21.77 34.63 -19.28
N TYR A 211 22.98 34.06 -19.18
CA TYR A 211 24.00 34.45 -18.20
C TYR A 211 25.04 35.43 -18.74
N ALA A 212 25.00 35.82 -20.03
CA ALA A 212 25.87 36.83 -20.61
C ALA A 212 25.54 38.28 -20.17
N LYS A 213 24.80 38.44 -19.06
CA LYS A 213 24.53 39.72 -18.41
C LYS A 213 25.30 39.82 -17.11
#